data_AF-A0A2E3Z7A8-F1
#
_entry.id   AF-A0A2E3Z7A8-F1
#
_cell.length_a   1.000
_cell.length_b   1.000
_cell.length_c   1.000
_cell.angle_alpha   90.00
_cell.angle_beta   90.00
_cell.angle_gamma   90.00
#
_symmetry.space_group_name_H-M   'P 1'
#
loop_
_entity.id
_entity.type
_entity.pdbx_description
1 polymer ?
#
loop_
_entity_poly.entity_id
_entity_poly.type
_entity_poly.pdbx_seq_one_letter_code
_entity_poly.pdbx_strand_id
1 'polypeptide(L)'
;MRPNTPNCPELIFMRAPPLNGERLTVIISTLFTLLILAAGVTAQQQHTAPRDILNQLESDLRFQLKTTLRHDLAMQRERLALLDQTLIAWQESPQTEKNRKLLADWLLESTLRSMPGATEDLPEIPSFRALVKKSTEPPTVKPQNDLPSSESIQPREILSNPEQPELPQNPPEPSELNPVDFPNTNLVPQHVPSVVKNSARPVRVTSKPASFTSTTTPWVVPALASIPSKEKAVQINLSELEARITGYHVGLDETETVLLTLEEIDIEVLSKIIKQLEETARDFRFVKLYYDALTESERKNLTLPRSMQPTINEIKRQLTRVELSQEEDFLSDFEDNQDQQSEQLRKRLAALSDLISV
;
A
#
# COMPACT_ATOMS: atom_id res chain seq x y z
N MET A 1 -22.50 10.87 98.47
CA MET A 1 -21.33 11.59 97.90
C MET A 1 -20.75 10.72 96.79
N ARG A 2 -20.96 11.10 95.53
CA ARG A 2 -20.36 10.45 94.35
C ARG A 2 -19.51 11.49 93.62
N PRO A 3 -18.29 11.16 93.19
CA PRO A 3 -17.37 12.14 92.62
C PRO A 3 -17.73 12.46 91.17
N ASN A 4 -17.53 13.74 90.87
CA ASN A 4 -17.70 14.42 89.61
C ASN A 4 -16.47 14.13 88.74
N THR A 5 -16.66 13.59 87.53
CA THR A 5 -15.58 13.42 86.53
C THR A 5 -15.80 14.36 85.35
N PRO A 6 -14.75 15.05 84.86
CA PRO A 6 -14.85 16.08 83.85
C PRO A 6 -15.01 15.52 82.43
N ASN A 7 -15.79 16.26 81.63
CA ASN A 7 -16.01 16.07 80.20
C ASN A 7 -14.70 16.13 79.40
N CYS A 8 -14.38 15.05 78.67
CA CYS A 8 -13.37 15.07 77.61
C CYS A 8 -14.04 15.44 76.28
N PRO A 9 -13.47 16.37 75.49
CA PRO A 9 -14.00 16.72 74.18
C PRO A 9 -13.76 15.59 73.17
N GLU A 10 -14.85 15.20 72.51
CA GLU A 10 -14.91 14.20 71.46
C GLU A 10 -14.13 14.69 70.22
N LEU A 11 -12.93 14.16 70.02
CA LEU A 11 -12.12 14.38 68.82
C LEU A 11 -12.78 13.64 67.64
N ILE A 12 -13.50 14.40 66.81
CA ILE A 12 -14.05 13.95 65.53
C ILE A 12 -12.88 13.62 64.60
N PHE A 13 -12.50 12.34 64.55
CA PHE A 13 -11.62 11.80 63.52
C PHE A 13 -12.38 11.78 62.19
N MET A 14 -12.14 12.78 61.34
CA MET A 14 -12.48 12.71 59.92
C MET A 14 -11.71 11.56 59.28
N ARG A 15 -12.39 10.42 59.14
CA ARG A 15 -11.93 9.25 58.41
C ARG A 15 -11.96 9.60 56.91
N ALA A 16 -10.79 9.82 56.33
CA ALA A 16 -10.65 9.99 54.89
C ALA A 16 -11.21 8.76 54.16
N PRO A 17 -11.99 8.93 53.07
CA PRO A 17 -12.53 7.81 52.32
C PRO A 17 -11.40 6.96 51.74
N PRO A 18 -11.51 5.62 51.73
CA PRO A 18 -10.52 4.76 51.10
C PRO A 18 -10.44 5.12 49.61
N LEU A 19 -9.26 5.54 49.17
CA LEU A 19 -8.93 5.66 47.75
C LEU A 19 -9.01 4.26 47.15
N ASN A 20 -10.13 3.98 46.48
CA ASN A 20 -10.39 2.72 45.79
C ASN A 20 -9.24 2.44 44.79
N GLY A 21 -8.44 1.42 45.09
CA GLY A 21 -7.26 1.03 44.28
C GLY A 21 -7.59 0.70 42.83
N GLU A 22 -8.85 0.47 42.50
CA GLU A 22 -9.33 0.24 41.12
C GLU A 22 -9.22 1.47 40.22
N ARG A 23 -9.32 2.70 40.76
CA ARG A 23 -9.17 3.90 39.92
C ARG A 23 -7.72 4.24 39.63
N LEU A 24 -6.80 3.84 40.51
CA LEU A 24 -5.36 4.07 40.31
C LEU A 24 -4.79 3.11 39.24
N THR A 25 -5.23 1.85 39.24
CA THR A 25 -4.77 0.87 38.24
C THR A 25 -5.26 1.18 36.83
N VAL A 26 -6.47 1.74 36.68
CA VAL A 26 -6.99 2.18 35.37
C VAL A 26 -6.18 3.36 34.81
N ILE A 27 -5.82 4.34 35.64
CA ILE A 27 -5.03 5.51 35.22
C ILE A 27 -3.59 5.11 34.87
N ILE A 28 -2.98 4.22 35.66
CA ILE A 28 -1.61 3.74 35.38
C ILE A 28 -1.59 2.85 34.12
N SER A 29 -2.60 2.01 33.90
CA SER A 29 -2.71 1.16 32.71
C SER A 29 -2.94 1.95 31.42
N THR A 30 -3.74 3.02 31.46
CA THR A 30 -3.94 3.92 30.32
C THR A 30 -2.70 4.76 30.00
N LEU A 31 -1.96 5.22 31.02
CA LEU A 31 -0.67 5.89 30.79
C LEU A 31 0.40 4.94 30.23
N PHE A 32 0.42 3.67 30.67
CA PHE A 32 1.39 2.69 30.16
C PHE A 32 1.09 2.23 28.72
N THR A 33 -0.19 2.12 28.34
CA THR A 33 -0.57 1.85 26.94
C THR A 33 -0.26 3.02 26.00
N LEU A 34 -0.43 4.26 26.45
CA LEU A 34 0.00 5.45 25.70
C LEU A 34 1.54 5.51 25.53
N LEU A 35 2.31 5.05 26.52
CA LEU A 35 3.78 5.04 26.46
C LEU A 35 4.33 3.96 25.52
N ILE A 36 3.70 2.78 25.46
CA ILE A 36 4.10 1.71 24.53
C ILE A 36 3.74 2.09 23.07
N LEU A 37 2.60 2.75 22.86
CA LEU A 37 2.23 3.22 21.51
C LEU A 37 3.20 4.29 20.99
N ALA A 38 3.70 5.18 21.86
CA ALA A 38 4.67 6.21 21.49
C ALA A 38 6.07 5.65 21.19
N ALA A 39 6.52 4.62 21.93
CA ALA A 39 7.83 4.00 21.70
C ALA A 39 7.86 3.10 20.44
N GLY A 40 6.73 2.53 20.03
CA GLY A 40 6.62 1.73 18.81
C GLY A 40 6.78 2.54 17.52
N VAL A 41 6.32 3.80 17.51
CA VAL A 41 6.36 4.67 16.31
C VAL A 41 7.76 5.23 16.05
N THR A 42 8.63 5.34 17.06
CA THR A 42 9.99 5.89 16.86
C THR A 42 11.06 4.83 16.57
N ALA A 43 10.80 3.55 16.83
CA ALA A 43 11.81 2.49 16.65
C ALA A 43 11.92 1.97 15.21
N GLN A 44 11.02 2.38 14.31
CA GLN A 44 11.01 1.93 12.91
C GLN A 44 11.25 3.06 11.92
N GLN A 45 11.96 4.12 12.34
CA GLN A 45 12.76 4.92 11.40
C GLN A 45 14.03 4.12 11.01
N GLN A 46 13.85 2.91 10.48
CA GLN A 46 14.90 2.35 9.65
C GLN A 46 15.08 3.31 8.48
N HIS A 47 16.34 3.61 8.16
CA HIS A 47 16.75 4.53 7.11
C HIS A 47 16.15 4.18 5.74
N THR A 48 14.86 4.46 5.54
CA THR A 48 14.27 4.61 4.23
C THR A 48 14.99 5.79 3.60
N ALA A 49 15.69 5.52 2.50
CA ALA A 49 16.42 6.55 1.79
C ALA A 49 15.47 7.73 1.55
N PRO A 50 15.90 8.99 1.64
CA PRO A 50 15.01 10.16 1.55
C PRO A 50 14.15 10.27 0.28
N ARG A 51 14.42 9.44 -0.75
CA ARG A 51 13.54 9.27 -1.92
C ARG A 51 12.25 8.49 -1.62
N ASP A 52 12.30 7.57 -0.67
CA ASP A 52 11.21 6.67 -0.32
C ASP A 52 10.07 7.40 0.39
N ILE A 53 10.40 8.40 1.21
CA ILE A 53 9.43 9.24 1.93
C ILE A 53 8.50 9.99 0.97
N LEU A 54 9.04 10.51 -0.14
CA LEU A 54 8.24 11.22 -1.13
C LEU A 54 7.27 10.28 -1.85
N ASN A 55 7.74 9.08 -2.24
CA ASN A 55 6.90 8.07 -2.88
C ASN A 55 5.77 7.62 -1.95
N GLN A 56 6.06 7.46 -0.65
CA GLN A 56 5.07 7.14 0.35
C GLN A 56 4.02 8.25 0.48
N LEU A 57 4.43 9.51 0.65
CA LEU A 57 3.52 10.65 0.76
C LEU A 57 2.66 10.84 -0.49
N GLU A 58 3.22 10.62 -1.68
CA GLU A 58 2.46 10.63 -2.94
C GLU A 58 1.40 9.53 -2.95
N SER A 59 1.79 8.29 -2.62
CA SER A 59 0.87 7.14 -2.57
C SER A 59 -0.26 7.37 -1.57
N ASP A 60 0.07 7.85 -0.37
CA ASP A 60 -0.89 8.17 0.69
C ASP A 60 -1.89 9.23 0.22
N LEU A 61 -1.41 10.31 -0.40
CA LEU A 61 -2.28 11.36 -0.95
C LEU A 61 -3.19 10.84 -2.07
N ARG A 62 -2.66 10.04 -3.01
CA ARG A 62 -3.47 9.43 -4.09
C ARG A 62 -4.56 8.53 -3.51
N PHE A 63 -4.21 7.68 -2.54
CA PHE A 63 -5.16 6.80 -1.86
C PHE A 63 -6.24 7.61 -1.14
N GLN A 64 -5.84 8.65 -0.43
CA GLN A 64 -6.76 9.48 0.32
C GLN A 64 -7.73 10.23 -0.59
N LEU A 65 -7.25 10.85 -1.68
CA LEU A 65 -8.13 11.49 -2.67
C LEU A 65 -9.11 10.49 -3.30
N LYS A 66 -8.68 9.26 -3.59
CA LYS A 66 -9.55 8.21 -4.14
C LYS A 66 -10.63 7.76 -3.16
N THR A 67 -10.29 7.66 -1.88
CA THR A 67 -11.20 7.16 -0.87
C THR A 67 -12.18 8.22 -0.39
N THR A 68 -11.73 9.47 -0.18
CA THR A 68 -12.57 10.55 0.34
C THR A 68 -13.51 11.14 -0.72
N LEU A 69 -13.06 11.25 -1.96
CA LEU A 69 -13.84 11.83 -3.07
C LEU A 69 -14.53 10.78 -3.94
N ARG A 70 -14.74 9.56 -3.42
CA ARG A 70 -15.41 8.46 -4.15
C ARG A 70 -16.81 8.82 -4.68
N HIS A 71 -17.47 9.80 -4.08
CA HIS A 71 -18.79 10.27 -4.46
C HIS A 71 -18.76 11.51 -5.37
N ASP A 72 -17.62 12.20 -5.47
CA ASP A 72 -17.43 13.38 -6.33
C ASP A 72 -16.24 13.14 -7.29
N LEU A 73 -16.54 12.40 -8.35
CA LEU A 73 -15.54 12.01 -9.35
C LEU A 73 -14.98 13.20 -10.14
N ALA A 74 -15.68 14.34 -10.17
CA ALA A 74 -15.21 15.53 -10.86
C ALA A 74 -14.12 16.22 -10.03
N MET A 75 -14.40 16.47 -8.75
CA MET A 75 -13.41 17.03 -7.82
C MET A 75 -12.21 16.09 -7.63
N GLN A 76 -12.45 14.77 -7.57
CA GLN A 76 -11.37 13.77 -7.51
C GLN A 76 -10.41 13.91 -8.71
N ARG A 77 -10.95 14.02 -9.93
CA ARG A 77 -10.15 14.16 -11.15
C ARG A 77 -9.37 15.47 -11.16
N GLU A 78 -9.99 16.57 -10.75
CA GLU A 78 -9.33 17.87 -10.65
C GLU A 78 -8.16 17.84 -9.67
N ARG A 79 -8.36 17.29 -8.47
CA ARG A 79 -7.31 17.20 -7.45
C ARG A 79 -6.17 16.26 -7.85
N LEU A 80 -6.48 15.13 -8.51
CA LEU A 80 -5.45 14.26 -9.06
C LEU A 80 -4.66 14.93 -10.19
N ALA A 81 -5.32 15.70 -11.06
CA ALA A 81 -4.63 16.47 -12.09
C ALA A 81 -3.69 17.54 -11.50
N LEU A 82 -4.09 18.20 -10.40
CA LEU A 82 -3.23 19.15 -9.69
C LEU A 82 -1.99 18.47 -9.07
N LEU A 83 -2.17 17.27 -8.50
CA LEU A 83 -1.07 16.44 -8.01
C LEU A 83 -0.10 16.09 -9.13
N ASP A 84 -0.60 15.56 -10.26
CA ASP A 84 0.24 15.18 -11.39
C ASP A 84 0.98 16.40 -11.97
N GLN A 85 0.32 17.56 -12.08
CA GLN A 85 0.95 18.82 -12.49
C GLN A 85 2.09 19.24 -11.56
N THR A 86 1.92 19.07 -10.25
CA THR A 86 2.94 19.39 -9.24
C THR A 86 4.14 18.46 -9.36
N LEU A 87 3.91 17.17 -9.59
CA LEU A 87 4.98 16.17 -9.78
C LEU A 87 5.77 16.44 -11.06
N ILE A 88 5.11 16.83 -12.16
CA ILE A 88 5.76 17.26 -13.40
C ILE A 88 6.64 18.48 -13.14
N ALA A 89 6.11 19.52 -12.49
CA ALA A 89 6.87 20.73 -12.16
C ALA A 89 8.09 20.43 -11.25
N TRP A 90 7.96 19.47 -10.34
CA TRP A 90 9.07 18.99 -9.52
C TRP A 90 10.14 18.27 -10.35
N GLN A 91 9.73 17.38 -11.27
CA GLN A 91 10.64 16.64 -12.15
C GLN A 91 11.44 17.55 -13.08
N GLU A 92 10.82 18.64 -13.55
CA GLU A 92 11.48 19.69 -14.36
C GLU A 92 12.42 20.58 -13.53
N SER A 93 12.28 20.57 -12.20
CA SER A 93 13.09 21.41 -11.31
C SER A 93 14.45 20.79 -10.98
N PRO A 94 15.45 21.58 -10.58
CA PRO A 94 16.64 21.05 -9.95
C PRO A 94 16.23 20.34 -8.65
N GLN A 95 16.37 19.02 -8.59
CA GLN A 95 16.00 18.14 -7.47
C GLN A 95 16.90 18.32 -6.23
N THR A 96 17.13 19.57 -5.86
CA THR A 96 17.87 20.00 -4.68
C THR A 96 17.10 19.63 -3.41
N GLU A 97 17.82 19.48 -2.30
CA GLU A 97 17.19 19.15 -1.01
C GLU A 97 16.15 20.20 -0.58
N LYS A 98 16.35 21.47 -0.95
CA LYS A 98 15.38 22.54 -0.70
C LYS A 98 14.07 22.31 -1.45
N ASN A 99 14.14 22.01 -2.74
CA ASN A 99 12.95 21.77 -3.55
C ASN A 99 12.28 20.44 -3.13
N ARG A 100 13.07 19.44 -2.70
CA ARG A 100 12.55 18.19 -2.13
C ARG A 100 11.71 18.45 -0.89
N LYS A 101 12.23 19.28 0.03
CA LYS A 101 11.49 19.68 1.23
C LYS A 101 10.20 20.43 0.88
N LEU A 102 10.24 21.34 -0.09
CA LEU A 102 9.04 22.04 -0.56
C LEU A 102 7.97 21.08 -1.09
N LEU A 103 8.37 20.05 -1.86
CA LEU A 103 7.44 19.02 -2.32
C LEU A 103 6.88 18.21 -1.15
N ALA A 104 7.73 17.78 -0.21
CA ALA A 104 7.30 17.02 0.97
C ALA A 104 6.29 17.81 1.82
N ASP A 105 6.58 19.09 2.09
CA ASP A 105 5.70 19.99 2.85
C ASP A 105 4.35 20.18 2.12
N TRP A 106 4.38 20.34 0.79
CA TRP A 106 3.16 20.46 -0.02
C TRP A 106 2.33 19.18 -0.05
N LEU A 107 2.96 18.00 -0.17
CA LEU A 107 2.26 16.71 -0.14
C LEU A 107 1.62 16.47 1.23
N LEU A 108 2.34 16.77 2.31
CA LEU A 108 1.83 16.61 3.67
C LEU A 108 0.60 17.51 3.92
N GLU A 109 0.70 18.80 3.57
CA GLU A 109 -0.41 19.76 3.69
C GLU A 109 -1.62 19.31 2.84
N SER A 110 -1.37 18.84 1.62
CA SER A 110 -2.41 18.30 0.73
C SER A 110 -3.12 17.10 1.33
N THR A 111 -2.39 16.20 2.00
CA THR A 111 -2.95 15.05 2.70
C THR A 111 -3.84 15.47 3.86
N LEU A 112 -3.40 16.45 4.66
CA LEU A 112 -4.20 17.00 5.76
C LEU A 112 -5.52 17.63 5.25
N ARG A 113 -5.46 18.42 4.17
CA ARG A 113 -6.65 19.05 3.56
C ARG A 113 -7.54 18.09 2.77
N SER A 114 -7.08 16.87 2.54
CA SER A 114 -7.85 15.81 1.86
C SER A 114 -8.48 14.84 2.85
N MET A 115 -8.38 15.06 4.16
CA MET A 115 -9.02 14.22 5.18
C MET A 115 -10.56 14.33 5.10
N PRO A 116 -11.30 13.25 5.43
CA PRO A 116 -12.75 13.29 5.48
C PRO A 116 -13.24 14.44 6.38
N GLY A 117 -14.09 15.30 5.83
CA GLY A 117 -14.62 16.47 6.54
C GLY A 117 -13.83 17.77 6.33
N ALA A 118 -12.63 17.70 5.74
CA ALA A 118 -11.97 18.88 5.22
C ALA A 118 -12.72 19.39 3.98
N THR A 119 -13.06 20.68 3.99
CA THR A 119 -13.73 21.36 2.87
C THR A 119 -12.80 22.29 2.12
N GLU A 120 -11.52 22.32 2.52
CA GLU A 120 -10.52 23.22 1.97
C GLU A 120 -10.00 22.70 0.63
N ASP A 121 -9.65 23.64 -0.25
CA ASP A 121 -8.97 23.36 -1.50
C ASP A 121 -7.51 22.96 -1.25
N LEU A 122 -6.94 22.19 -2.19
CA LEU A 122 -5.53 21.84 -2.16
C LEU A 122 -4.65 23.11 -2.22
N PRO A 123 -3.49 23.11 -1.55
CA PRO A 123 -2.56 24.23 -1.62
C PRO A 123 -2.10 24.47 -3.06
N GLU A 124 -1.84 25.73 -3.40
CA GLU A 124 -1.30 26.11 -4.72
C GLU A 124 0.04 25.41 -5.00
N ILE A 125 0.32 25.16 -6.29
CA ILE A 125 1.56 24.49 -6.71
C ILE A 125 2.78 25.32 -6.29
N PRO A 126 3.74 24.75 -5.56
CA PRO A 126 4.91 25.47 -5.11
C PRO A 126 5.82 25.83 -6.29
N SER A 127 6.42 27.01 -6.24
CA SER A 127 7.33 27.45 -7.29
C SER A 127 8.71 26.80 -7.13
N PHE A 128 8.96 25.70 -7.85
CA PHE A 128 10.26 25.04 -7.91
C PHE A 128 11.24 25.78 -8.84
N ARG A 129 11.50 27.08 -8.58
CA ARG A 129 12.40 27.85 -9.45
C ARG A 129 13.78 27.21 -9.53
N ALA A 130 14.21 26.93 -10.75
CA ALA A 130 15.62 26.77 -11.05
C ALA A 130 16.32 28.08 -10.69
N LEU A 131 17.40 28.01 -9.92
CA LEU A 131 18.41 29.06 -9.92
C LEU A 131 18.90 29.13 -11.37
N VAL A 132 18.27 29.99 -12.18
CA VAL A 132 18.84 30.45 -13.44
C VAL A 132 20.21 30.97 -13.03
N LYS A 133 21.24 30.20 -13.39
CA LYS A 133 22.65 30.57 -13.29
C LYS A 133 22.69 32.04 -13.65
N LYS A 134 23.00 32.89 -12.67
CA LYS A 134 23.12 34.34 -12.84
C LYS A 134 24.00 34.54 -14.07
N SER A 135 23.38 34.81 -15.21
CA SER A 135 24.08 35.11 -16.44
C SER A 135 24.90 36.35 -16.08
N THR A 136 26.22 36.20 -16.13
CA THR A 136 27.16 37.28 -15.95
C THR A 136 26.78 38.37 -16.93
N GLU A 137 26.08 39.36 -16.41
CA GLU A 137 25.80 40.62 -17.05
C GLU A 137 27.16 41.23 -17.45
N PRO A 138 27.44 41.45 -18.74
CA PRO A 138 28.66 42.15 -19.13
C PRO A 138 28.61 43.56 -18.53
N PRO A 139 29.72 44.08 -17.98
CA PRO A 139 29.72 45.37 -17.31
C PRO A 139 29.30 46.47 -18.29
N THR A 140 28.18 47.11 -17.99
CA THR A 140 27.74 48.36 -18.62
C THR A 140 28.74 49.45 -18.25
N VAL A 141 29.60 49.80 -19.19
CA VAL A 141 30.49 50.95 -19.15
C VAL A 141 29.63 52.21 -19.35
N LYS A 142 29.66 53.13 -18.37
CA LYS A 142 29.12 54.48 -18.52
C LYS A 142 29.98 55.31 -19.48
N PRO A 143 29.40 56.22 -20.28
CA PRO A 143 30.17 57.11 -21.14
C PRO A 143 30.76 58.25 -20.29
N GLN A 144 32.07 58.30 -20.18
CA GLN A 144 32.77 59.47 -19.66
C GLN A 144 33.61 60.05 -20.80
N ASN A 145 33.09 61.15 -21.36
CA ASN A 145 33.89 62.13 -22.08
C ASN A 145 35.05 62.55 -21.17
N ASP A 146 36.28 62.38 -21.65
CA ASP A 146 37.25 63.45 -21.78
C ASP A 146 38.50 62.92 -22.49
N LEU A 147 38.76 63.46 -23.68
CA LEU A 147 40.08 63.50 -24.33
C LEU A 147 40.97 64.51 -23.57
N PRO A 148 42.33 64.46 -23.65
CA PRO A 148 43.07 64.12 -24.87
C PRO A 148 44.40 63.33 -24.74
N SER A 149 44.81 62.88 -25.92
CA SER A 149 46.20 62.78 -26.44
C SER A 149 47.11 61.61 -26.06
N SER A 150 47.46 60.89 -27.14
CA SER A 150 48.75 60.29 -27.51
C SER A 150 49.37 59.27 -26.56
N GLU A 151 49.56 58.03 -27.02
CA GLU A 151 50.79 57.62 -27.74
C GLU A 151 50.71 56.15 -28.19
N SER A 152 51.17 55.94 -29.42
CA SER A 152 51.59 54.73 -30.13
C SER A 152 51.83 53.43 -29.33
N ILE A 153 51.33 52.28 -29.82
CA ILE A 153 52.13 51.14 -30.36
C ILE A 153 51.20 49.93 -30.68
N GLN A 154 51.17 49.63 -31.98
CA GLN A 154 51.04 48.38 -32.75
C GLN A 154 50.08 47.20 -32.42
N PRO A 155 49.64 46.47 -33.48
CA PRO A 155 48.69 45.37 -33.42
C PRO A 155 49.38 44.01 -33.27
N ARG A 156 48.79 43.11 -32.47
CA ARG A 156 49.18 41.69 -32.47
C ARG A 156 47.99 40.85 -32.92
N GLU A 157 48.08 40.37 -34.16
CA GLU A 157 47.34 39.23 -34.68
C GLU A 157 47.66 37.98 -33.85
N ILE A 158 46.63 37.32 -33.31
CA ILE A 158 46.63 35.89 -32.99
C ILE A 158 45.19 35.41 -33.25
N LEU A 159 44.93 34.92 -34.46
CA LEU A 159 44.88 33.50 -34.83
C LEU A 159 43.55 32.83 -34.45
N SER A 160 42.77 32.64 -35.50
CA SER A 160 41.70 31.67 -35.74
C SER A 160 41.72 30.41 -34.86
N ASN A 161 40.56 30.03 -34.30
CA ASN A 161 40.02 28.66 -34.39
C ASN A 161 38.57 28.62 -33.86
N PRO A 162 37.52 28.61 -34.70
CA PRO A 162 36.23 28.05 -34.32
C PRO A 162 36.17 26.60 -34.82
N GLU A 163 36.49 25.66 -33.93
CA GLU A 163 36.21 24.25 -34.14
C GLU A 163 34.68 24.07 -34.02
N GLN A 164 34.05 24.01 -35.18
CA GLN A 164 32.65 23.75 -35.42
C GLN A 164 32.39 22.24 -35.25
N PRO A 165 31.59 21.80 -34.27
CA PRO A 165 31.16 20.41 -34.22
C PRO A 165 30.16 20.15 -35.36
N GLU A 166 30.52 19.22 -36.23
CA GLU A 166 29.70 18.75 -37.34
C GLU A 166 28.38 18.16 -36.82
N LEU A 167 27.27 18.66 -37.37
CA LEU A 167 25.97 17.99 -37.31
C LEU A 167 26.05 16.67 -38.10
N PRO A 168 25.64 15.52 -37.54
CA PRO A 168 25.33 14.36 -38.35
C PRO A 168 24.05 14.60 -39.15
N GLN A 169 24.20 14.74 -40.47
CA GLN A 169 23.13 14.65 -41.45
C GLN A 169 22.73 13.20 -41.66
N ASN A 170 21.48 12.87 -41.32
CA ASN A 170 20.51 12.07 -42.11
C ASN A 170 19.52 11.33 -41.18
N PRO A 171 18.23 11.70 -41.18
CA PRO A 171 17.19 10.83 -40.64
C PRO A 171 16.96 9.65 -41.61
N PRO A 172 16.90 8.39 -41.12
CA PRO A 172 16.49 7.28 -41.94
C PRO A 172 15.03 7.43 -42.38
N GLU A 173 14.83 7.18 -43.66
CA GLU A 173 13.56 7.11 -44.38
C GLU A 173 12.60 6.10 -43.70
N PRO A 174 11.31 6.45 -43.49
CA PRO A 174 10.35 5.52 -42.90
C PRO A 174 10.11 4.38 -43.88
N SER A 175 10.52 3.18 -43.48
CA SER A 175 10.16 1.94 -44.18
C SER A 175 8.65 1.78 -44.17
N GLU A 176 8.09 1.78 -45.37
CA GLU A 176 6.71 1.43 -45.70
C GLU A 176 6.48 -0.05 -45.33
N LEU A 177 5.95 -0.29 -44.13
CA LEU A 177 5.53 -1.63 -43.71
C LEU A 177 4.20 -1.97 -44.39
N ASN A 178 4.26 -3.01 -45.20
CA ASN A 178 3.14 -3.67 -45.86
C ASN A 178 1.95 -3.91 -44.89
N PRO A 179 0.70 -3.75 -45.34
CA PRO A 179 -0.45 -4.13 -44.56
C PRO A 179 -0.45 -5.64 -44.33
N VAL A 180 -0.30 -6.05 -43.07
CA VAL A 180 -0.54 -7.42 -42.63
C VAL A 180 -2.03 -7.67 -42.70
N ASP A 181 -2.42 -8.60 -43.57
CA ASP A 181 -3.77 -9.18 -43.61
C ASP A 181 -4.07 -9.87 -42.28
N PHE A 182 -4.88 -9.22 -41.45
CA PHE A 182 -5.48 -9.85 -40.28
C PHE A 182 -6.66 -10.74 -40.73
N PRO A 183 -6.70 -12.04 -40.37
CA PRO A 183 -7.89 -12.84 -40.59
C PRO A 183 -9.05 -12.29 -39.73
N ASN A 184 -10.06 -11.82 -40.45
CA ASN A 184 -11.33 -11.30 -39.97
C ASN A 184 -12.07 -12.37 -39.15
N THR A 185 -11.85 -12.38 -37.83
CA THR A 185 -12.55 -13.28 -36.92
C THR A 185 -13.83 -12.59 -36.48
N ASN A 186 -14.86 -12.70 -37.34
CA ASN A 186 -16.24 -12.41 -36.99
C ASN A 186 -16.70 -13.39 -35.89
N LEU A 187 -16.57 -13.00 -34.62
CA LEU A 187 -17.29 -13.62 -33.52
C LEU A 187 -18.43 -12.70 -33.09
N VAL A 188 -19.61 -13.12 -33.54
CA VAL A 188 -20.95 -12.65 -33.19
C VAL A 188 -21.10 -12.51 -31.66
N PRO A 189 -21.58 -11.36 -31.15
CA PRO A 189 -22.10 -11.29 -29.78
C PRO A 189 -23.55 -11.78 -29.79
N GLN A 190 -23.78 -13.02 -29.36
CA GLN A 190 -25.11 -13.54 -29.03
C GLN A 190 -25.12 -13.99 -27.56
N HIS A 191 -25.62 -13.11 -26.68
CA HIS A 191 -26.65 -13.41 -25.67
C HIS A 191 -26.60 -12.42 -24.48
N VAL A 192 -27.63 -11.59 -24.41
CA VAL A 192 -28.21 -10.97 -23.21
C VAL A 192 -29.73 -11.17 -23.31
N PRO A 193 -30.52 -11.06 -22.24
CA PRO A 193 -30.41 -11.69 -20.92
C PRO A 193 -31.72 -12.45 -20.57
N SER A 194 -31.65 -13.58 -19.87
CA SER A 194 -32.85 -14.20 -19.29
C SER A 194 -33.25 -13.50 -18.00
N VAL A 195 -34.24 -12.60 -18.13
CA VAL A 195 -35.03 -12.03 -17.04
C VAL A 195 -35.81 -13.15 -16.36
N VAL A 196 -35.41 -13.55 -15.14
CA VAL A 196 -36.28 -14.32 -14.24
C VAL A 196 -36.99 -13.34 -13.31
N LYS A 197 -38.17 -12.91 -13.73
CA LYS A 197 -39.21 -12.43 -12.83
C LYS A 197 -39.72 -13.62 -12.02
N ASN A 198 -39.44 -13.69 -10.72
CA ASN A 198 -40.24 -14.49 -9.82
C ASN A 198 -40.87 -13.60 -8.75
N SER A 199 -42.16 -13.37 -8.97
CA SER A 199 -43.14 -12.77 -8.07
C SER A 199 -43.20 -13.49 -6.72
N ALA A 200 -43.30 -12.65 -5.69
CA ALA A 200 -44.06 -12.82 -4.46
C ALA A 200 -44.84 -14.13 -4.24
N ARG A 201 -44.55 -14.78 -3.11
CA ARG A 201 -45.59 -15.41 -2.28
C ARG A 201 -45.17 -15.44 -0.80
N PRO A 202 -45.95 -14.88 0.13
CA PRO A 202 -45.73 -15.08 1.55
C PRO A 202 -46.42 -16.39 1.98
N VAL A 203 -45.65 -17.33 2.55
CA VAL A 203 -46.24 -18.50 3.23
C VAL A 203 -46.29 -18.20 4.72
N ARG A 204 -47.49 -17.83 5.17
CA ARG A 204 -47.88 -17.73 6.58
C ARG A 204 -48.17 -19.16 7.06
N VAL A 205 -47.25 -19.78 7.79
CA VAL A 205 -47.54 -21.03 8.52
C VAL A 205 -47.94 -20.66 9.94
N THR A 206 -49.25 -20.63 10.16
CA THR A 206 -49.88 -20.70 11.48
C THR A 206 -50.14 -22.16 11.82
N SER A 207 -49.44 -22.71 12.80
CA SER A 207 -49.85 -23.90 13.56
C SER A 207 -49.36 -23.72 15.00
N LYS A 208 -50.24 -23.24 15.88
CA LYS A 208 -51.03 -24.01 16.85
C LYS A 208 -50.20 -24.46 18.07
N PRO A 209 -50.45 -23.91 19.26
CA PRO A 209 -49.80 -24.34 20.49
C PRO A 209 -50.41 -25.66 20.96
N ALA A 210 -49.58 -26.69 21.12
CA ALA A 210 -49.95 -27.88 21.88
C ALA A 210 -49.54 -27.66 23.34
N SER A 211 -50.54 -27.42 24.19
CA SER A 211 -50.43 -27.60 25.63
C SER A 211 -50.07 -29.04 25.92
N PHE A 212 -48.90 -29.27 26.53
CA PHE A 212 -48.60 -30.50 27.24
C PHE A 212 -48.68 -30.20 28.74
N THR A 213 -49.71 -30.75 29.38
CA THR A 213 -49.85 -30.80 30.83
C THR A 213 -49.23 -32.09 31.36
N SER A 214 -48.45 -31.92 32.43
CA SER A 214 -48.20 -32.84 33.54
C SER A 214 -47.36 -34.10 33.26
N THR A 215 -46.25 -34.25 34.02
CA THR A 215 -46.21 -35.19 35.15
C THR A 215 -44.91 -35.01 35.94
N THR A 216 -45.11 -34.75 37.23
CA THR A 216 -44.15 -34.67 38.32
C THR A 216 -43.48 -36.02 38.59
N THR A 217 -42.15 -36.03 38.62
CA THR A 217 -41.37 -37.06 39.33
C THR A 217 -40.20 -36.35 40.03
N PRO A 218 -40.08 -36.39 41.37
CA PRO A 218 -38.94 -35.82 42.06
C PRO A 218 -37.83 -36.86 42.08
N TRP A 219 -36.87 -36.75 41.16
CA TRP A 219 -35.60 -37.46 41.28
C TRP A 219 -34.53 -36.49 41.77
N VAL A 220 -34.15 -36.63 43.03
CA VAL A 220 -32.98 -35.97 43.61
C VAL A 220 -31.75 -36.64 43.00
N VAL A 221 -31.19 -36.03 41.96
CA VAL A 221 -29.85 -36.34 41.45
C VAL A 221 -28.89 -35.31 42.04
N PRO A 222 -27.80 -35.70 42.69
CA PRO A 222 -26.80 -34.75 43.17
C PRO A 222 -26.19 -34.02 41.98
N ALA A 223 -26.35 -32.70 41.99
CA ALA A 223 -25.85 -31.77 40.99
C ALA A 223 -24.32 -31.70 41.04
N LEU A 224 -23.65 -32.36 40.10
CA LEU A 224 -22.27 -32.12 39.70
C LEU A 224 -22.14 -32.38 38.20
N ALA A 225 -22.97 -31.69 37.41
CA ALA A 225 -22.72 -31.49 36.00
C ALA A 225 -22.20 -30.05 35.86
N SER A 226 -20.87 -29.89 35.78
CA SER A 226 -20.25 -28.70 35.21
C SER A 226 -20.90 -28.47 33.87
N ILE A 227 -21.80 -27.48 33.80
CA ILE A 227 -22.28 -26.96 32.54
C ILE A 227 -21.03 -26.44 31.85
N PRO A 228 -20.61 -26.99 30.70
CA PRO A 228 -19.46 -26.45 29.98
C PRO A 228 -19.77 -24.98 29.73
N SER A 229 -18.93 -24.13 30.32
CA SER A 229 -19.00 -22.68 30.17
C SER A 229 -19.12 -22.42 28.68
N LYS A 230 -20.20 -21.73 28.26
CA LYS A 230 -20.37 -21.28 26.87
C LYS A 230 -19.14 -20.44 26.54
N GLU A 231 -18.13 -21.05 25.94
CA GLU A 231 -16.99 -20.36 25.40
C GLU A 231 -17.54 -19.30 24.45
N LYS A 232 -17.25 -18.05 24.76
CA LYS A 232 -17.69 -16.93 23.93
C LYS A 232 -17.13 -17.18 22.55
N ALA A 233 -18.01 -17.47 21.59
CA ALA A 233 -17.63 -17.62 20.19
C ALA A 233 -16.81 -16.39 19.80
N VAL A 234 -15.58 -16.63 19.33
CA VAL A 234 -14.69 -15.59 18.85
C VAL A 234 -15.41 -14.90 17.68
N GLN A 235 -15.85 -13.66 17.87
CA GLN A 235 -16.46 -12.89 16.80
C GLN A 235 -15.35 -12.43 15.85
N ILE A 236 -15.41 -12.88 14.60
CA ILE A 236 -14.48 -12.47 13.56
C ILE A 236 -14.96 -11.14 12.99
N ASN A 237 -14.06 -10.15 12.92
CA ASN A 237 -14.37 -8.88 12.28
C ASN A 237 -14.37 -9.06 10.74
N LEU A 238 -15.56 -9.10 10.14
CA LEU A 238 -15.72 -9.33 8.70
C LEU A 238 -15.08 -8.23 7.85
N SER A 239 -15.08 -6.97 8.31
CA SER A 239 -14.47 -5.87 7.55
C SER A 239 -12.94 -5.96 7.53
N GLU A 240 -12.35 -6.45 8.62
CA GLU A 240 -10.89 -6.69 8.66
C GLU A 240 -10.52 -7.87 7.75
N LEU A 241 -11.30 -8.95 7.78
CA LEU A 241 -11.07 -10.11 6.91
C LEU A 241 -11.22 -9.73 5.43
N GLU A 242 -12.22 -8.93 5.08
CA GLU A 242 -12.40 -8.39 3.73
C GLU A 242 -11.18 -7.57 3.29
N ALA A 243 -10.72 -6.62 4.12
CA ALA A 243 -9.53 -5.83 3.83
C ALA A 243 -8.28 -6.70 3.63
N ARG A 244 -8.12 -7.77 4.41
CA ARG A 244 -7.02 -8.74 4.25
C ARG A 244 -7.14 -9.55 2.97
N ILE A 245 -8.35 -9.98 2.58
CA ILE A 245 -8.59 -10.65 1.30
C ILE A 245 -8.21 -9.74 0.14
N THR A 246 -8.62 -8.47 0.19
CA THR A 246 -8.25 -7.48 -0.83
C THR A 246 -6.75 -7.24 -0.88
N GLY A 247 -6.07 -7.09 0.27
CA GLY A 247 -4.62 -6.93 0.32
C GLY A 247 -3.88 -8.13 -0.28
N TYR A 248 -4.34 -9.35 0.01
CA TYR A 248 -3.82 -10.57 -0.60
C TYR A 248 -4.02 -10.59 -2.12
N HIS A 249 -5.19 -10.18 -2.62
CA HIS A 249 -5.43 -10.10 -4.07
C HIS A 249 -4.50 -9.11 -4.74
N VAL A 250 -4.29 -7.92 -4.16
CA VAL A 250 -3.37 -6.91 -4.68
C VAL A 250 -1.94 -7.47 -4.78
N GLY A 251 -1.43 -8.11 -3.72
CA GLY A 251 -0.08 -8.68 -3.76
C GLY A 251 0.08 -9.80 -4.80
N LEU A 252 -0.98 -10.55 -5.07
CA LEU A 252 -0.99 -11.58 -6.11
C LEU A 252 -1.02 -10.95 -7.51
N ASP A 253 -1.85 -9.93 -7.73
CA ASP A 253 -1.95 -9.22 -9.01
C ASP A 253 -0.65 -8.47 -9.35
N GLU A 254 0.04 -7.91 -8.36
CA GLU A 254 1.39 -7.32 -8.53
C GLU A 254 2.39 -8.36 -9.02
N THR A 255 2.42 -9.54 -8.37
CA THR A 255 3.31 -10.65 -8.75
C THR A 255 3.03 -11.12 -10.17
N GLU A 256 1.76 -11.25 -10.55
CA GLU A 256 1.35 -11.65 -11.89
C GLU A 256 1.66 -10.59 -12.95
N THR A 257 1.49 -9.31 -12.62
CA THR A 257 1.82 -8.21 -13.53
C THR A 257 3.30 -8.25 -13.87
N VAL A 258 4.18 -8.46 -12.89
CA VAL A 258 5.63 -8.59 -13.13
C VAL A 258 5.92 -9.81 -14.04
N LEU A 259 5.27 -10.94 -13.79
CA LEU A 259 5.44 -12.15 -14.61
C LEU A 259 4.97 -12.01 -16.06
N LEU A 260 3.93 -11.20 -16.30
CA LEU A 260 3.36 -10.99 -17.64
C LEU A 260 4.02 -9.85 -18.41
N THR A 261 4.63 -8.89 -17.71
CA THR A 261 5.26 -7.72 -18.35
C THR A 261 6.65 -8.02 -18.88
N LEU A 262 7.36 -8.98 -18.28
CA LEU A 262 8.71 -9.37 -18.66
C LEU A 262 8.65 -10.48 -19.72
N GLU A 263 9.12 -10.16 -20.93
CA GLU A 263 9.23 -11.13 -22.04
C GLU A 263 10.30 -12.19 -21.74
N GLU A 264 11.42 -11.76 -21.16
CA GLU A 264 12.50 -12.60 -20.66
C GLU A 264 12.71 -12.32 -19.16
N ILE A 265 12.72 -13.37 -18.36
CA ILE A 265 12.85 -13.27 -16.90
C ILE A 265 14.17 -13.91 -16.49
N ASP A 266 15.07 -13.10 -15.93
CA ASP A 266 16.31 -13.59 -15.33
C ASP A 266 16.04 -14.36 -14.01
N ILE A 267 16.91 -15.31 -13.68
CA ILE A 267 16.84 -16.14 -12.49
C ILE A 267 16.84 -15.30 -11.19
N GLU A 268 17.55 -14.18 -11.18
CA GLU A 268 17.56 -13.24 -10.04
C GLU A 268 16.19 -12.58 -9.83
N VAL A 269 15.54 -12.19 -10.93
CA VAL A 269 14.19 -11.61 -10.88
C VAL A 269 13.19 -12.67 -10.43
N LEU A 270 13.30 -13.88 -10.95
CA LEU A 270 12.45 -15.00 -10.55
C LEU A 270 12.59 -15.33 -9.06
N SER A 271 13.80 -15.29 -8.52
CA SER A 271 14.07 -15.46 -7.08
C SER A 271 13.38 -14.39 -6.22
N LYS A 272 13.36 -13.12 -6.68
CA LYS A 272 12.63 -12.03 -6.01
C LYS A 272 11.12 -12.24 -6.06
N ILE A 273 10.58 -12.64 -7.22
CA ILE A 273 9.16 -12.96 -7.40
C ILE A 273 8.75 -14.11 -6.47
N ILE A 274 9.54 -15.19 -6.41
CA ILE A 274 9.25 -16.32 -5.51
C ILE A 274 9.25 -15.88 -4.04
N LYS A 275 10.21 -15.03 -3.64
CA LYS A 275 10.24 -14.49 -2.27
C LYS A 275 9.00 -13.65 -1.96
N GLN A 276 8.56 -12.79 -2.88
CA GLN A 276 7.32 -12.02 -2.72
C GLN A 276 6.10 -12.95 -2.62
N LEU A 277 6.05 -14.00 -3.44
CA LEU A 277 4.99 -14.99 -3.39
C LEU A 277 4.97 -15.77 -2.05
N GLU A 278 6.13 -16.04 -1.44
CA GLU A 278 6.22 -16.64 -0.10
C GLU A 278 5.66 -15.74 1.01
N GLU A 279 5.76 -14.43 0.87
CA GLU A 279 5.15 -13.47 1.79
C GLU A 279 3.62 -13.50 1.61
N THR A 280 3.15 -13.39 0.36
CA THR A 280 1.72 -13.50 0.00
C THR A 280 1.10 -14.84 0.43
N ALA A 281 1.87 -15.93 0.43
CA ALA A 281 1.41 -17.25 0.86
C ALA A 281 1.07 -17.30 2.37
N ARG A 282 1.78 -16.52 3.20
CA ARG A 282 1.47 -16.43 4.64
C ARG A 282 0.12 -15.76 4.85
N ASP A 283 -0.15 -14.70 4.09
CA ASP A 283 -1.42 -13.98 4.13
C ASP A 283 -2.56 -14.87 3.61
N PHE A 284 -2.34 -15.60 2.51
CA PHE A 284 -3.31 -16.58 2.01
C PHE A 284 -3.68 -17.61 3.06
N ARG A 285 -2.70 -18.18 3.77
CA ARG A 285 -2.96 -19.20 4.81
C ARG A 285 -3.80 -18.63 5.95
N PHE A 286 -3.48 -17.41 6.39
CA PHE A 286 -4.29 -16.70 7.38
C PHE A 286 -5.72 -16.52 6.85
N VAL A 287 -5.86 -15.92 5.68
CA VAL A 287 -7.17 -15.64 5.06
C VAL A 287 -8.00 -16.93 4.91
N LYS A 288 -7.40 -18.01 4.42
CA LYS A 288 -8.06 -19.31 4.24
C LYS A 288 -8.58 -19.88 5.56
N LEU A 289 -7.75 -19.89 6.61
CA LEU A 289 -8.15 -20.37 7.95
C LEU A 289 -9.37 -19.61 8.50
N TYR A 290 -9.37 -18.29 8.39
CA TYR A 290 -10.49 -17.48 8.88
C TYR A 290 -11.73 -17.62 7.99
N TYR A 291 -11.55 -17.65 6.68
CA TYR A 291 -12.65 -17.83 5.72
C TYR A 291 -13.34 -19.19 5.90
N ASP A 292 -12.57 -20.25 6.14
CA ASP A 292 -13.08 -21.60 6.41
C ASP A 292 -13.81 -21.71 7.76
N ALA A 293 -13.49 -20.85 8.73
CA ALA A 293 -14.20 -20.76 10.00
C ALA A 293 -15.56 -20.04 9.91
N LEU A 294 -15.83 -19.31 8.83
CA LEU A 294 -17.07 -18.56 8.65
C LEU A 294 -18.27 -19.45 8.34
N THR A 295 -19.45 -19.00 8.75
CA THR A 295 -20.73 -19.56 8.35
C THR A 295 -21.04 -19.29 6.87
N GLU A 296 -21.89 -20.12 6.25
CA GLU A 296 -22.32 -19.91 4.85
C GLU A 296 -22.95 -18.53 4.62
N SER A 297 -23.68 -17.99 5.61
CA SER A 297 -24.27 -16.66 5.54
C SER A 297 -23.24 -15.54 5.50
N GLU A 298 -22.15 -15.67 6.25
CA GLU A 298 -21.07 -14.67 6.28
C GLU A 298 -20.24 -14.73 4.99
N ARG A 299 -19.94 -15.94 4.51
CA ARG A 299 -19.20 -16.14 3.24
C ARG A 299 -19.90 -15.51 2.04
N LYS A 300 -21.23 -15.50 2.00
CA LYS A 300 -22.01 -14.86 0.92
C LYS A 300 -21.79 -13.36 0.81
N ASN A 301 -21.36 -12.70 1.89
CA ASN A 301 -21.13 -11.26 1.92
C ASN A 301 -19.65 -10.90 1.71
N LEU A 302 -18.75 -11.88 1.58
CA LEU A 302 -17.32 -11.67 1.42
C LEU A 302 -16.84 -12.11 0.04
N THR A 303 -15.76 -11.48 -0.42
CA THR A 303 -15.09 -11.91 -1.65
C THR A 303 -14.36 -13.23 -1.41
N LEU A 304 -14.44 -14.17 -2.35
CA LEU A 304 -13.74 -15.44 -2.26
C LEU A 304 -12.22 -15.22 -2.39
N PRO A 305 -11.40 -15.76 -1.47
CA PRO A 305 -9.94 -15.75 -1.64
C PRO A 305 -9.55 -16.46 -2.94
N ARG A 306 -8.74 -15.80 -3.76
CA ARG A 306 -8.25 -16.33 -5.03
C ARG A 306 -7.22 -17.43 -4.75
N SER A 307 -7.13 -18.46 -5.60
CA SER A 307 -6.06 -19.46 -5.46
C SER A 307 -4.74 -18.93 -6.01
N MET A 308 -3.62 -19.24 -5.36
CA MET A 308 -2.25 -18.93 -5.81
C MET A 308 -1.71 -19.92 -6.85
N GLN A 309 -2.39 -21.05 -7.07
CA GLN A 309 -1.93 -22.11 -7.97
C GLN A 309 -1.67 -21.63 -9.42
N PRO A 310 -2.50 -20.75 -10.03
CA PRO A 310 -2.23 -20.23 -11.36
C PRO A 310 -0.89 -19.49 -11.43
N THR A 311 -0.61 -18.62 -10.45
CA THR A 311 0.64 -17.86 -10.36
C THR A 311 1.84 -18.80 -10.17
N ILE A 312 1.73 -19.84 -9.33
CA ILE A 312 2.78 -20.85 -9.15
C ILE A 312 3.08 -21.60 -10.45
N ASN A 313 2.03 -21.99 -11.19
CA ASN A 313 2.20 -22.68 -12.46
C ASN A 313 2.86 -21.80 -13.50
N GLU A 314 2.56 -20.50 -13.50
CA GLU A 314 3.22 -19.53 -14.37
C GLU A 314 4.70 -19.39 -14.02
N ILE A 315 5.06 -19.27 -12.74
CA ILE A 315 6.47 -19.22 -12.32
C ILE A 315 7.21 -20.50 -12.72
N LYS A 316 6.59 -21.69 -12.52
CA LYS A 316 7.18 -22.95 -12.97
C LYS A 316 7.44 -22.96 -14.48
N ARG A 317 6.49 -22.45 -15.27
CA ARG A 317 6.63 -22.34 -16.73
C ARG A 317 7.80 -21.42 -17.11
N GLN A 318 7.91 -20.26 -16.45
CA GLN A 318 9.01 -19.32 -16.71
C GLN A 318 10.36 -19.91 -16.29
N LEU A 319 10.44 -20.60 -15.13
CA LEU A 319 11.66 -21.30 -14.70
C LEU A 319 12.12 -22.33 -15.74
N THR A 320 11.20 -23.13 -16.28
CA THR A 320 11.53 -24.09 -17.35
C THR A 320 12.01 -23.41 -18.63
N ARG A 321 11.50 -22.23 -18.98
CA ARG A 321 12.01 -21.47 -20.14
C ARG A 321 13.44 -20.98 -19.93
N VAL A 322 13.74 -20.48 -18.72
CA VAL A 322 15.09 -20.02 -18.36
C VAL A 322 16.09 -21.18 -18.44
N GLU A 323 15.73 -22.34 -17.88
CA GLU A 323 16.57 -23.54 -17.94
C GLU A 323 16.82 -23.99 -19.39
N LEU A 324 15.79 -23.99 -20.25
CA LEU A 324 15.96 -24.31 -21.67
C LEU A 324 16.85 -23.31 -22.41
N SER A 325 16.77 -22.01 -22.09
CA SER A 325 17.64 -21.00 -22.69
C SER A 325 19.10 -21.12 -22.24
N GLN A 326 19.34 -21.67 -21.04
CA GLN A 326 20.69 -21.92 -20.53
C GLN A 326 21.33 -23.12 -21.24
N GLU A 327 20.57 -24.18 -21.51
CA GLU A 327 21.06 -25.35 -22.25
C GLU A 327 21.53 -25.01 -23.68
N GLU A 328 21.01 -23.93 -24.28
CA GLU A 328 21.42 -23.47 -25.61
C GLU A 328 22.74 -22.66 -25.59
N ASP A 329 23.14 -22.10 -24.43
CA ASP A 329 24.36 -21.30 -24.28
C ASP A 329 25.56 -22.14 -23.80
N PHE A 330 25.97 -23.08 -24.66
CA PHE A 330 26.99 -24.12 -24.42
C PHE A 330 28.40 -23.61 -24.06
N LEU A 331 28.63 -22.29 -24.03
CA LEU A 331 29.96 -21.69 -23.80
C LEU A 331 30.11 -21.05 -22.42
N SER A 332 29.11 -21.20 -21.53
CA SER A 332 29.18 -20.63 -20.19
C SER A 332 29.84 -21.61 -19.21
N ASP A 333 31.17 -21.51 -19.03
CA ASP A 333 31.93 -22.25 -18.00
C ASP A 333 31.50 -21.93 -16.53
N PHE A 334 30.36 -21.24 -16.34
CA PHE A 334 29.77 -20.87 -15.05
C PHE A 334 28.46 -21.60 -14.71
N GLU A 335 28.08 -22.61 -15.51
CA GLU A 335 26.83 -23.40 -15.40
C GLU A 335 26.54 -23.94 -13.98
N ASP A 336 27.57 -24.41 -13.25
CA ASP A 336 27.40 -25.03 -11.94
C ASP A 336 26.62 -24.17 -10.92
N ASN A 337 26.77 -22.85 -10.96
CA ASN A 337 26.08 -21.96 -10.03
C ASN A 337 24.62 -21.73 -10.42
N GLN A 338 24.31 -21.68 -11.72
CA GLN A 338 22.96 -21.44 -12.21
C GLN A 338 22.08 -22.68 -12.03
N ASP A 339 22.63 -23.87 -12.25
CA ASP A 339 21.95 -25.14 -11.99
C ASP A 339 21.57 -25.31 -10.51
N GLN A 340 22.49 -24.95 -9.61
CA GLN A 340 22.20 -24.97 -8.17
C GLN A 340 21.11 -23.98 -7.78
N GLN A 341 21.10 -22.79 -8.40
CA GLN A 341 20.06 -21.79 -8.16
C GLN A 341 18.70 -22.24 -8.69
N SER A 342 18.64 -22.79 -9.91
CA SER A 342 17.38 -23.28 -10.51
C SER A 342 16.80 -24.43 -9.68
N GLU A 343 17.64 -25.36 -9.21
CA GLU A 343 17.23 -26.45 -8.33
C GLU A 343 16.71 -25.91 -6.98
N GLN A 344 17.37 -24.91 -6.40
CA GLN A 344 16.90 -24.26 -5.18
C GLN A 344 15.54 -23.58 -5.36
N LEU A 345 15.32 -22.90 -6.49
CA LEU A 345 14.02 -22.28 -6.81
C LEU A 345 12.93 -23.33 -6.99
N ARG A 346 13.21 -24.46 -7.66
CA ARG A 346 12.29 -25.60 -7.78
C ARG A 346 11.89 -26.14 -6.41
N LYS A 347 12.85 -26.34 -5.50
CA LYS A 347 12.60 -26.81 -4.13
C LYS A 347 11.69 -25.84 -3.37
N ARG A 348 11.93 -24.53 -3.47
CA ARG A 348 11.07 -23.50 -2.85
C ARG A 348 9.66 -23.48 -3.42
N LEU A 349 9.52 -23.58 -4.75
CA LEU A 349 8.22 -23.65 -5.42
C LEU A 349 7.44 -24.92 -5.06
N ALA A 350 8.11 -26.05 -4.91
CA ALA A 350 7.49 -27.29 -4.44
C ALA A 350 6.97 -27.12 -3.01
N ALA A 351 7.79 -26.60 -2.09
CA ALA A 351 7.40 -26.32 -0.72
C ALA A 351 6.21 -25.34 -0.62
N LEU A 352 6.17 -24.31 -1.48
CA LEU A 352 5.04 -23.39 -1.58
C LEU A 352 3.77 -24.09 -2.07
N SER A 353 3.88 -24.90 -3.11
CA SER A 353 2.74 -25.66 -3.65
C SER A 353 2.14 -26.59 -2.59
N ASP A 354 2.99 -27.25 -1.81
CA ASP A 354 2.56 -28.12 -0.70
C ASP A 354 1.89 -27.31 0.41
N LEU A 355 2.44 -26.15 0.77
CA LEU A 355 1.88 -25.26 1.78
C LEU A 355 0.45 -24.80 1.45
N ILE A 356 0.15 -24.56 0.18
CA ILE A 356 -1.14 -24.03 -0.30
C ILE A 356 -2.17 -25.15 -0.51
N SER A 357 -1.71 -26.39 -0.72
CA SER A 357 -2.57 -27.55 -0.95
C SER A 357 -3.25 -28.05 0.33
N VAL A 358 -2.68 -27.72 1.51
CA VAL A 358 -3.27 -27.95 2.83
C VAL A 358 -4.29 -26.86 3.12
#